data_AF-A0A5B6V7Q3-F1
#
_entry.id   AF-A0A5B6V7Q3-F1
#
_cell.length_a   1.000
_cell.length_b   1.000
_cell.length_c   1.000
_cell.angle_alpha   90.00
_cell.angle_beta   90.00
_cell.angle_gamma   90.00
#
_symmetry.space_group_name_H-M   'P 1'
#
loop_
_entity.id
_entity.type
_entity.pdbx_description
1 polymer ?
#
loop_
_entity_poly.entity_id
_entity_poly.type
_entity_poly.pdbx_seq_one_letter_code
_entity_poly.pdbx_strand_id
1 'polypeptide(L)'
;MMHGRNNGKILIAVRIVKHAMEIIYLLTDQNPIQVIADAIVNSGPREDATRIGSAGVVRRKAVDISPLRLVNQAIYLITTGAHESAFRNIKTIVECLADELINVANGSSNKW
;
A
#
# COMPACT_ATOMS: atom_id res chain seq x y z
N MET A 1 1.74 3.31 10.46
CA MET A 1 2.40 4.46 11.13
C MET A 1 3.86 4.10 11.35
N MET A 2 4.76 4.71 10.58
CA MET A 2 6.22 4.47 10.64
C MET A 2 6.94 5.83 10.82
N HIS A 3 8.27 5.83 10.84
CA HIS A 3 9.11 7.05 10.95
C HIS A 3 9.10 7.76 12.32
N GLY A 4 9.36 7.01 13.40
CA GLY A 4 9.80 7.55 14.70
C GLY A 4 8.75 8.40 15.42
N ARG A 5 8.55 9.65 14.97
CA ARG A 5 7.56 10.61 15.49
C ARG A 5 6.12 10.11 15.42
N ASN A 6 5.82 9.20 14.50
CA ASN A 6 4.47 8.65 14.33
C ASN A 6 4.30 7.25 14.94
N ASN A 7 5.36 6.67 15.50
CA ASN A 7 5.32 5.33 16.08
C ASN A 7 4.36 5.26 17.28
N GLY A 8 3.62 4.14 17.38
CA GLY A 8 2.70 3.88 18.51
C GLY A 8 1.38 4.65 18.51
N LYS A 9 1.17 5.59 17.58
CA LYS A 9 -0.04 6.42 17.52
C LYS A 9 -1.20 5.73 16.79
N ILE A 10 -1.68 4.62 17.36
CA ILE A 10 -2.75 3.79 16.77
C ILE A 10 -4.07 4.56 16.66
N LEU A 11 -4.44 5.35 17.68
CA LEU A 11 -5.69 6.12 17.67
C LEU A 11 -5.77 7.11 16.49
N ILE A 12 -4.64 7.69 16.07
CA ILE A 12 -4.57 8.57 14.91
C ILE A 12 -4.75 7.76 13.63
N ALA A 13 -4.08 6.61 13.54
CA ALA A 13 -4.18 5.72 12.37
C ALA A 13 -5.62 5.25 12.12
N VAL A 14 -6.34 4.86 13.19
CA VAL A 14 -7.74 4.42 13.10
C VAL A 14 -8.64 5.54 12.56
N ARG A 15 -8.42 6.79 12.97
CA ARG A 15 -9.17 7.94 12.45
C ARG A 15 -8.87 8.20 10.97
N ILE A 16 -7.61 8.11 10.56
CA ILE A 16 -7.21 8.28 9.15
C ILE A 16 -7.92 7.23 8.28
N VAL A 17 -7.90 5.96 8.69
CA VAL A 17 -8.57 4.88 7.95
C VAL A 17 -10.07 5.09 7.90
N LYS A 18 -10.70 5.50 9.01
CA LYS A 18 -12.14 5.79 9.04
C LYS A 18 -12.52 6.85 8.03
N HIS A 19 -11.83 7.99 8.02
CA HIS A 19 -12.14 9.07 7.09
C HIS A 19 -11.81 8.71 5.63
N ALA A 20 -10.77 7.90 5.39
CA ALA A 20 -10.47 7.44 4.04
C ALA A 20 -11.58 6.53 3.50
N MET A 21 -12.15 5.64 4.33
CA MET A 21 -13.31 4.82 3.94
C MET A 21 -14.54 5.67 3.60
N GLU A 22 -14.77 6.78 4.32
CA GLU A 22 -15.85 7.73 4.02
C GLU A 22 -15.64 8.38 2.64
N ILE A 23 -14.42 8.82 2.32
CA ILE A 23 -14.09 9.41 1.01
C ILE A 23 -14.25 8.37 -0.11
N ILE A 24 -13.78 7.14 0.09
CA ILE A 24 -13.89 6.08 -0.92
C ILE A 24 -15.36 5.80 -1.26
N TYR A 25 -16.21 5.70 -0.24
CA TYR A 25 -17.64 5.50 -0.43
C TYR A 25 -18.26 6.64 -1.26
N LEU A 26 -17.94 7.90 -0.93
CA LEU A 26 -18.47 9.08 -1.63
C LEU A 26 -17.98 9.19 -3.09
N LEU A 27 -16.78 8.70 -3.41
CA LEU A 27 -16.21 8.79 -4.75
C LEU A 27 -16.60 7.62 -5.67
N THR A 28 -16.79 6.43 -5.11
CA THR A 28 -17.00 5.21 -5.88
C THR A 28 -18.43 4.65 -5.79
N ASP A 29 -19.23 5.11 -4.83
CA ASP A 29 -20.53 4.56 -4.46
C ASP A 29 -20.50 3.04 -4.14
N GLN A 30 -19.30 2.50 -3.89
CA GLN A 30 -19.07 1.09 -3.58
C GLN A 30 -18.75 0.90 -2.10
N ASN A 31 -18.91 -0.34 -1.62
CA ASN A 31 -18.50 -0.70 -0.27
C ASN A 31 -16.98 -0.50 -0.12
N PRO A 32 -16.51 0.41 0.77
CA PRO A 32 -15.09 0.71 0.90
C PRO A 32 -14.25 -0.49 1.34
N ILE A 33 -14.84 -1.47 2.04
CA ILE A 33 -14.14 -2.70 2.43
C ILE A 33 -13.78 -3.54 1.19
N GLN A 34 -14.69 -3.59 0.21
CA GLN A 34 -14.46 -4.33 -1.03
C GLN A 34 -13.33 -3.67 -1.84
N VAL A 35 -13.35 -2.34 -1.97
CA VAL A 35 -12.30 -1.57 -2.66
C VAL A 35 -10.92 -1.81 -2.02
N ILE A 36 -10.85 -1.85 -0.68
CA ILE A 36 -9.59 -2.16 0.03
C ILE A 36 -9.12 -3.58 -0.26
N ALA A 37 -10.02 -4.57 -0.26
CA ALA A 37 -9.66 -5.95 -0.57
C ALA A 37 -9.13 -6.08 -2.01
N ASP A 38 -9.82 -5.47 -2.97
CA ASP A 38 -9.42 -5.46 -4.38
C ASP A 38 -8.09 -4.73 -4.57
N ALA A 39 -7.86 -3.64 -3.82
CA ALA A 39 -6.59 -2.94 -3.82
C ALA A 39 -5.43 -3.82 -3.33
N ILE A 40 -5.61 -4.58 -2.25
CA ILE A 40 -4.58 -5.49 -1.73
C ILE A 40 -4.26 -6.59 -2.75
N VAL A 41 -5.29 -7.18 -3.38
CA VAL A 41 -5.13 -8.23 -4.40
C VAL A 41 -4.35 -7.70 -5.61
N ASN A 42 -4.59 -6.46 -6.01
CA ASN A 42 -3.98 -5.85 -7.19
C ASN A 42 -2.59 -5.24 -6.94
N SER A 43 -2.19 -5.01 -5.69
CA SER A 43 -0.88 -4.45 -5.33
C SER A 43 0.21 -5.49 -5.08
N GLY A 44 -0.17 -6.73 -4.76
CA GLY A 44 0.76 -7.76 -4.35
C GLY A 44 1.68 -8.25 -5.47
N PRO A 45 3.02 -8.11 -5.37
CA PRO A 45 3.93 -8.72 -6.32
C PRO A 45 3.82 -10.25 -6.24
N ARG A 46 3.83 -10.92 -7.39
CA ARG A 46 3.74 -12.39 -7.48
C ARG A 46 5.10 -13.08 -7.51
N GLU A 47 6.12 -12.38 -8.03
CA GLU A 47 7.48 -12.87 -8.14
C GLU A 47 8.47 -11.85 -7.54
N ASP A 48 9.53 -12.33 -6.91
CA ASP A 48 10.66 -11.53 -6.40
C ASP A 48 11.99 -12.09 -6.93
N ALA A 49 13.06 -11.30 -6.86
CA ALA A 49 14.40 -11.75 -7.23
C ALA A 49 15.27 -11.88 -5.98
N THR A 50 15.66 -13.11 -5.64
CA THR A 50 16.58 -13.35 -4.53
C THR A 50 18.02 -13.41 -5.01
N ARG A 51 18.92 -12.92 -4.17
CA ARG A 51 20.35 -12.96 -4.37
C ARG A 51 20.87 -14.32 -3.91
N ILE A 52 21.18 -15.22 -4.84
CA ILE A 52 21.72 -16.55 -4.55
C ILE A 52 23.19 -16.59 -5.00
N GLY A 53 24.08 -16.95 -4.10
CA GLY A 53 25.51 -17.04 -4.38
C GLY A 53 26.20 -18.09 -3.53
N SER A 54 27.25 -18.68 -4.09
CA SER A 54 28.20 -19.54 -3.39
C SER A 54 29.60 -19.22 -3.94
N ALA A 55 30.63 -19.34 -3.10
CA ALA A 55 32.03 -19.13 -3.46
C ALA A 55 32.35 -17.77 -4.13
N GLY A 56 31.76 -16.67 -3.65
CA GLY A 56 32.12 -15.31 -4.08
C GLY A 56 31.44 -14.81 -5.37
N VAL A 57 30.65 -15.65 -6.05
CA VAL A 57 29.84 -15.23 -7.20
C VAL A 57 28.37 -15.14 -6.80
N VAL A 58 27.74 -14.01 -7.14
CA VAL A 58 26.36 -13.71 -6.78
C VAL A 58 25.52 -13.58 -8.05
N ARG A 59 24.37 -14.27 -8.08
CA ARG A 59 23.41 -14.23 -9.18
C ARG A 59 22.03 -13.87 -8.62
N ARG A 60 21.17 -13.24 -9.43
CA ARG A 60 19.76 -13.07 -9.08
C ARG A 60 18.96 -14.21 -9.67
N LYS A 61 18.10 -14.83 -8.87
CA LYS A 61 17.17 -15.87 -9.32
C LYS A 61 15.75 -15.42 -8.99
N ALA A 62 14.83 -15.62 -9.94
CA ALA A 62 13.40 -15.44 -9.70
C ALA A 62 12.92 -16.49 -8.68
N VAL A 63 12.13 -16.04 -7.71
CA VAL A 63 11.54 -16.83 -6.64
C VAL A 63 10.11 -16.36 -6.44
N ASP A 64 9.20 -17.31 -6.27
CA ASP A 64 7.80 -17.03 -5.97
C ASP A 64 7.64 -16.45 -4.55
N ILE A 65 6.70 -15.53 -4.40
CA ILE A 65 6.41 -14.90 -3.11
C ILE A 65 5.37 -15.72 -2.34
N SER A 66 5.58 -15.90 -1.03
CA SER A 66 4.56 -16.54 -0.18
C SER A 66 3.30 -15.67 -0.07
N PRO A 67 2.08 -16.26 0.02
CA PRO A 67 0.84 -15.48 0.09
C PRO A 67 0.80 -14.46 1.24
N LEU A 68 1.38 -14.82 2.40
CA LEU A 68 1.48 -13.91 3.54
C LEU A 68 2.38 -12.70 3.23
N ARG A 69 3.52 -12.94 2.55
CA ARG A 69 4.44 -11.86 2.17
C ARG A 69 3.81 -10.95 1.11
N LEU A 70 3.03 -11.49 0.19
CA LEU A 70 2.29 -10.72 -0.81
C LEU A 70 1.38 -9.68 -0.15
N VAL A 71 0.57 -10.10 0.83
CA VAL A 71 -0.33 -9.18 1.57
C VAL A 71 0.46 -8.14 2.37
N ASN A 72 1.50 -8.56 3.08
CA ASN A 72 2.32 -7.65 3.87
C ASN A 72 3.02 -6.60 3.00
N GLN A 73 3.54 -7.01 1.84
CA GLN A 73 4.22 -6.13 0.89
C GLN A 73 3.22 -5.16 0.24
N ALA A 74 2.03 -5.61 -0.13
CA ALA A 74 0.99 -4.77 -0.68
C ALA A 74 0.60 -3.63 0.28
N ILE A 75 0.33 -3.97 1.55
CA ILE A 75 0.02 -2.98 2.59
C ILE A 75 1.17 -2.00 2.77
N TYR A 76 2.41 -2.51 2.84
CA TYR A 76 3.59 -1.67 3.00
C TYR A 76 3.69 -0.65 1.87
N LEU A 77 3.68 -1.11 0.62
CA LEU A 77 3.82 -0.24 -0.54
C LEU A 77 2.72 0.84 -0.55
N ILE A 78 1.43 0.47 -0.40
CA ILE A 78 0.31 1.42 -0.36
C ILE A 78 0.54 2.47 0.74
N THR A 79 0.93 2.05 1.95
CA THR A 79 1.16 3.04 3.02
C THR A 79 2.37 3.95 2.78
N THR A 80 3.37 3.47 2.04
CA THR A 80 4.55 4.26 1.66
C THR A 80 4.19 5.29 0.59
N GLY A 81 3.48 4.89 -0.46
CA GLY A 81 3.03 5.80 -1.52
C GLY A 81 2.12 6.91 -0.97
N ALA A 82 1.13 6.56 -0.14
CA ALA A 82 0.25 7.54 0.48
C ALA A 82 1.01 8.55 1.35
N HIS A 83 2.05 8.09 2.05
CA HIS A 83 2.90 8.95 2.88
C HIS A 83 3.78 9.87 2.03
N GLU A 84 4.40 9.36 0.97
CA GLU A 84 5.23 10.15 0.05
C GLU A 84 4.40 11.19 -0.69
N SER A 85 3.21 10.83 -1.16
CA SER A 85 2.26 11.72 -1.83
C SER A 85 1.72 12.83 -0.93
N ALA A 86 1.60 12.57 0.37
CA ALA A 86 1.20 13.58 1.36
C ALA A 86 2.38 14.45 1.84
N PHE A 87 3.63 13.98 1.69
CA PHE A 87 4.78 14.71 2.19
C PHE A 87 5.04 15.96 1.34
N ARG A 88 4.95 17.14 1.97
CA ARG A 88 5.09 18.47 1.32
C ARG A 88 4.01 18.77 0.27
N ASN A 89 2.88 18.06 0.31
CA ASN A 89 1.71 18.35 -0.52
C ASN A 89 0.64 19.08 0.30
N ILE A 90 -0.28 19.76 -0.39
CA ILE A 90 -1.44 20.43 0.21
C ILE A 90 -2.50 19.39 0.61
N LYS A 91 -2.59 18.29 -0.16
CA LYS A 91 -3.50 17.18 0.12
C LYS A 91 -3.21 16.56 1.48
N THR A 92 -4.27 16.22 2.20
CA THR A 92 -4.15 15.53 3.48
C THR A 92 -3.80 14.06 3.29
N ILE A 93 -3.20 13.44 4.30
CA ILE A 93 -2.88 12.00 4.28
C ILE A 93 -4.12 11.12 4.04
N VAL A 94 -5.30 11.59 4.44
CA VAL A 94 -6.57 10.87 4.27
C VAL A 94 -6.98 10.84 2.80
N GLU A 95 -6.89 11.98 2.12
CA GLU A 95 -7.21 12.10 0.69
C GLU A 95 -6.21 11.32 -0.16
N CYS A 96 -4.91 11.44 0.13
CA CYS A 96 -3.88 10.68 -0.58
C CYS A 96 -4.09 9.17 -0.44
N LEU A 97 -4.47 8.69 0.75
CA LEU A 97 -4.73 7.27 0.99
C LEU A 97 -5.99 6.79 0.26
N ALA A 98 -7.04 7.61 0.19
CA ALA A 98 -8.25 7.29 -0.56
C ALA A 98 -7.99 7.24 -2.08
N ASP A 99 -7.28 8.24 -2.61
CA ASP A 99 -6.89 8.30 -4.02
C ASP A 99 -6.07 7.07 -4.42
N GLU A 100 -5.08 6.68 -3.59
CA GLU A 100 -4.27 5.49 -3.84
C GLU A 100 -5.10 4.20 -3.82
N LEU A 101 -5.96 4.00 -2.82
CA LEU A 101 -6.77 2.77 -2.75
C LEU A 101 -7.69 2.62 -3.96
N ILE A 102 -8.28 3.72 -4.44
CA ILE A 102 -9.14 3.70 -5.64
C ILE A 102 -8.31 3.40 -6.89
N ASN A 103 -7.16 4.06 -7.06
CA ASN A 103 -6.26 3.83 -8.20
C ASN A 103 -5.74 2.39 -8.22
N VAL A 104 -5.37 1.88 -7.06
CA VAL A 104 -4.90 0.50 -6.89
C VAL A 104 -6.00 -0.50 -7.22
N ALA A 105 -7.21 -0.32 -6.68
CA ALA A 105 -8.35 -1.17 -6.95
C ALA A 105 -8.66 -1.25 -8.46
N ASN A 106 -8.60 -0.13 -9.16
CA ASN A 106 -8.87 -0.05 -10.60
C ASN A 106 -7.73 -0.56 -11.50
N GLY A 107 -6.59 -1.01 -10.96
CA GLY A 107 -5.51 -1.52 -11.78
C GLY A 107 -4.73 -0.43 -12.56
N SER A 108 -4.91 0.86 -12.23
CA SER A 108 -4.30 1.95 -12.99
C SER A 108 -2.77 1.96 -12.88
N SER A 109 -2.06 2.49 -13.88
CA SER A 109 -0.60 2.65 -13.80
C SER A 109 -0.17 3.88 -13.00
N ASN A 110 -1.12 4.76 -12.62
CA ASN A 110 -0.90 5.89 -11.71
C ASN A 110 -0.91 5.44 -10.23
N LYS A 111 -0.35 4.25 -9.97
CA LYS A 111 -0.05 3.78 -8.63
C LYS A 111 1.42 4.10 -8.39
N TRP A 112 1.73 4.68 -7.22
CA TRP A 112 3.02 5.26 -6.82
C TRP A 112 3.27 6.66 -7.40
#